data_AF-A0A497PLS1-F1
#
_entry.id   AF-A0A497PLS1-F1
#
_cell.length_a   1.000
_cell.length_b   1.000
_cell.length_c   1.000
_cell.angle_alpha   90.00
_cell.angle_beta   90.00
_cell.angle_gamma   90.00
#
_symmetry.space_group_name_H-M   'P 1'
#
loop_
_entity.id
_entity.type
_entity.pdbx_description
1 polymer ?
#
loop_
_entity_poly.entity_id
_entity_poly.type
_entity_poly.pdbx_seq_one_letter_code
_entity_poly.pdbx_strand_id
1 'polypeptide(L)' 'MTTKKVKKKKRKEKKSYTYYQIKEGKLIRRLKKCPRCTSFMAIHKGENARYTCGKCAYTEYQTTSEIK' A
#
# COMPACT_ATOMS: atom_id res chain seq x y z
N MET A 1 -0.33 22.74 -36.46
CA MET A 1 0.19 22.31 -35.14
C MET A 1 -0.57 21.07 -34.68
N THR A 2 -0.04 19.87 -34.93
CA THR A 2 -0.72 18.62 -34.57
C THR A 2 -0.37 18.22 -33.13
N THR A 3 -1.31 18.37 -32.21
CA THR A 3 -1.14 18.00 -30.80
C THR A 3 -1.20 16.48 -30.62
N LYS A 4 -0.06 15.86 -30.29
CA LYS A 4 0.03 14.42 -29.98
C LYS A 4 -0.71 14.10 -28.67
N LYS A 5 -1.86 13.42 -28.77
CA LYS A 5 -2.59 12.86 -27.61
C LYS A 5 -1.79 11.70 -26.99
N VAL A 6 -1.25 11.90 -25.80
CA VAL A 6 -0.57 10.86 -25.00
C VAL A 6 -1.61 9.87 -24.44
N LYS A 7 -1.59 8.62 -24.91
CA LYS A 7 -2.47 7.54 -24.40
C LYS A 7 -2.06 7.15 -22.97
N LYS A 8 -2.94 7.37 -21.99
CA LYS A 8 -2.74 6.95 -20.59
C LYS A 8 -2.71 5.41 -20.49
N LYS A 9 -1.63 4.86 -19.92
CA LYS A 9 -1.44 3.41 -19.69
C LYS A 9 -2.37 2.94 -18.57
N LYS A 10 -3.20 1.92 -18.82
CA LYS A 10 -4.09 1.33 -17.79
C LYS A 10 -3.25 0.60 -16.72
N ARG A 11 -3.52 0.88 -15.44
CA ARG A 11 -2.89 0.17 -14.31
C ARG A 11 -3.45 -1.25 -14.22
N LYS A 12 -2.58 -2.25 -14.11
CA LYS A 12 -3.00 -3.64 -13.83
C LYS A 12 -3.61 -3.72 -12.43
N GLU A 13 -4.78 -4.31 -12.33
CA GLU A 13 -5.47 -4.53 -11.06
C GLU A 13 -4.71 -5.56 -10.21
N LYS A 14 -4.43 -5.23 -8.95
CA LYS A 14 -3.83 -6.17 -8.00
C LYS A 14 -4.95 -7.01 -7.38
N LYS A 15 -4.83 -8.34 -7.47
CA LYS A 15 -5.78 -9.28 -6.87
C LYS A 15 -5.61 -9.33 -5.34
N SER A 16 -6.71 -9.48 -4.61
CA SER A 16 -6.75 -9.43 -3.13
C SER A 16 -5.90 -10.51 -2.43
N TYR A 17 -5.73 -11.67 -3.05
CA TYR A 17 -4.91 -12.77 -2.49
C TYR A 17 -3.44 -12.36 -2.27
N THR A 18 -2.95 -11.37 -3.03
CA THR A 18 -1.54 -10.94 -2.96
C THR A 18 -1.16 -10.33 -1.61
N TYR A 19 -2.17 -9.96 -0.80
CA TYR A 19 -2.02 -9.38 0.54
C TYR A 19 -1.88 -10.42 1.65
N TYR A 20 -2.07 -11.70 1.33
CA TYR A 20 -1.97 -12.80 2.28
C TYR A 20 -0.82 -13.72 1.90
N GLN A 21 -0.21 -14.34 2.90
CA GLN A 21 0.83 -15.34 2.75
C GLN A 21 0.60 -16.47 3.75
N ILE A 22 0.79 -17.71 3.31
CA ILE A 22 0.76 -18.88 4.20
C ILE A 22 2.19 -19.15 4.64
N LYS A 23 2.45 -19.16 5.94
CA LYS A 23 3.70 -19.67 6.52
C LYS A 23 3.34 -20.71 7.58
N GLU A 24 3.93 -21.91 7.49
CA GLU A 24 3.79 -22.97 8.50
C GLU A 24 2.33 -23.28 8.87
N GLY A 25 1.45 -23.34 7.88
CA GLY A 25 0.02 -23.61 8.08
C GLY A 25 -0.79 -22.44 8.66
N LYS A 26 -0.18 -21.27 8.90
CA LYS A 26 -0.86 -20.06 9.40
C LYS A 26 -1.00 -18.99 8.31
N LEU A 27 -2.17 -18.35 8.27
CA LEU A 27 -2.46 -17.23 7.37
C LEU A 27 -1.90 -15.92 7.94
N ILE A 28 -0.84 -15.39 7.31
CA ILE A 28 -0.18 -14.14 7.70
C ILE A 28 -0.55 -13.04 6.72
N ARG A 29 -0.90 -11.86 7.24
CA ARG A 29 -1.15 -10.65 6.46
C ARG A 29 0.18 -9.97 6.10
N ARG A 30 0.37 -9.60 4.84
CA ARG A 30 1.58 -8.91 4.38
C ARG A 30 1.57 -7.39 4.63
N LEU A 31 0.40 -6.76 4.69
CA LEU A 31 0.27 -5.33 4.95
C LEU A 31 -0.11 -5.04 6.39
N LYS A 32 0.31 -3.86 6.86
CA LYS A 32 -0.01 -3.34 8.18
C LYS A 32 -1.53 -3.14 8.32
N LYS A 33 -2.03 -3.52 9.49
CA LYS A 33 -3.43 -3.33 9.89
C LYS A 33 -3.59 -1.93 10.51
N CYS A 34 -4.62 -1.20 10.11
CA CYS A 34 -4.93 0.09 10.71
C CYS A 34 -5.33 -0.07 12.19
N PRO A 35 -4.75 0.73 13.12
CA PRO A 35 -5.07 0.66 14.55
C PRO A 35 -6.50 1.10 14.87
N ARG A 36 -7.12 1.96 14.04
CA ARG A 36 -8.47 2.48 14.28
C ARG A 36 -9.58 1.60 13.71
N CYS A 37 -9.46 1.25 12.43
CA CYS A 37 -10.56 0.64 11.67
C CYS A 37 -10.24 -0.78 11.15
N THR A 38 -9.13 -1.37 11.58
CA THR A 38 -8.71 -2.75 11.25
C THR A 38 -8.49 -3.06 9.76
N SER A 39 -8.63 -2.07 8.89
CA SER A 39 -8.49 -2.21 7.44
C SER A 39 -7.01 -2.28 7.04
N PHE A 40 -6.74 -2.78 5.84
CA PHE A 40 -5.38 -2.78 5.28
C PHE A 40 -4.92 -1.35 4.97
N MET A 41 -3.72 -1.00 5.44
CA MET A 41 -3.09 0.26 5.08
C MET A 41 -2.27 0.11 3.81
N ALA A 42 -2.35 1.09 2.92
CA ALA A 42 -1.54 1.15 1.71
C ALA A 42 -0.16 1.71 2.05
N ILE A 43 0.89 1.01 1.62
CA ILE A 43 2.26 1.51 1.73
C ILE A 43 2.62 2.33 0.49
N HIS A 44 2.95 3.59 0.70
CA HIS A 44 3.55 4.44 -0.32
C HIS A 44 5.06 4.48 -0.06
N LYS A 45 5.80 3.77 -0.91
CA LYS A 45 7.27 3.77 -0.89
C LYS A 45 7.75 5.01 -1.65
N GLY A 46 8.57 5.84 -1.02
CA GLY A 46 9.15 7.08 -1.53
C GLY A 46 10.08 7.69 -0.46
N GLU A 47 10.58 8.91 -0.67
CA GLU A 47 11.41 9.62 0.33
C GLU A 47 10.73 9.68 1.71
N ASN A 48 9.41 9.86 1.73
CA ASN A 48 8.58 9.78 2.93
C ASN A 48 7.73 8.51 2.87
N ALA A 49 8.28 7.40 3.37
CA ALA A 49 7.55 6.15 3.47
C ALA A 49 6.34 6.33 4.39
N ARG A 50 5.13 6.18 3.84
CA ARG A 50 3.88 6.36 4.61
C ARG A 50 2.92 5.21 4.45
N TYR A 51 2.22 4.90 5.52
CA TYR A 51 1.05 4.03 5.55
C TYR A 51 -0.20 4.88 5.58
N THR A 52 -1.07 4.72 4.60
CA THR A 52 -2.34 5.45 4.52
C THR A 52 -3.50 4.47 4.62
N CYS A 53 -4.48 4.78 5.45
CA CYS A 53 -5.71 4.02 5.55
C CYS A 53 -6.79 4.65 4.66
N GLY A 54 -7.23 3.94 3.62
CA GLY A 54 -8.29 4.43 2.73
C GLY A 54 -9.68 4.52 3.34
N LYS A 55 -9.93 3.90 4.52
CA LYS A 55 -11.26 3.88 5.15
C LYS A 55 -11.47 4.98 6.19
N CYS A 56 -10.45 5.31 6.97
CA CYS A 56 -10.55 6.33 8.04
C CYS A 56 -9.59 7.52 7.84
N ALA A 57 -8.96 7.62 6.68
CA ALA A 57 -7.98 8.65 6.32
C ALA A 57 -6.75 8.75 7.26
N TYR A 58 -6.56 7.79 8.16
CA TYR A 58 -5.41 7.78 9.06
C TYR A 58 -4.11 7.52 8.29
N THR A 59 -3.09 8.33 8.57
CA THR A 59 -1.78 8.24 7.93
C THR A 59 -0.69 8.17 8.97
N GLU A 60 0.19 7.18 8.85
CA GLU A 60 1.42 7.05 9.63
C GLU A 60 2.62 7.25 8.72
N TYR A 61 3.55 8.10 9.12
CA TYR A 61 4.83 8.28 8.44
C TYR A 61 5.86 7.45 9.19
N GLN A 62 6.62 6.62 8.47
CA GLN A 62 7.81 5.99 9.02
C GLN A 62 8.93 7.02 8.92
N THR A 63 9.38 7.53 10.06
CA THR A 63 10.60 8.35 10.10
C THR A 63 11.79 7.44 9.83
N THR A 64 12.73 7.95 9.05
CA THR A 64 13.97 7.30 8.59
C THR A 64 14.98 7.06 9.72
N SER A 65 14.52 6.66 10.91
CA SER A 65 15.34 6.51 12.12
C SER A 65 15.60 5.04 12.51
N GLU A 66 15.01 4.06 11.82
CA GLU A 66 15.17 2.63 12.14
C GLU A 66 15.43 1.75 10.91
N ILE A 67 16.23 2.24 9.96
CA ILE A 67 16.90 1.36 9.00
C ILE A 67 18.29 1.09 9.59
N LYS A 68 18.39 0.07 10.43
CA LYS A 68 19.67 -0.58 10.79
C LYS A 68 19.87 -1.79 9.90
#